data_AF-M3H467-F1
#
_entry.id   AF-M3H467-F1
#
_cell.length_a   1.000
_cell.length_b   1.000
_cell.length_c   1.000
_cell.angle_alpha   90.00
_cell.angle_beta   90.00
_cell.angle_gamma   90.00
#
_symmetry.space_group_name_H-M   'P 1'
#
loop_
_entity.id
_entity.type
_entity.pdbx_description
1 polymer ?
#
loop_
_entity_poly.entity_id
_entity_poly.type
_entity_poly.pdbx_seq_one_letter_code
_entity_poly.pdbx_strand_id
1 'polypeptide(L)'
;MYQRDRGKMIRMNMRIDCKTWALLGVISASHGVSRCFMVNYLLWLDDLKVGDSIDLALNVGCPSFHSSYSYIWHLDLTKNKISKRLEFGLNPLLTVPRDSIP
;
A
#
# COMPACT_ATOMS: atom_id res chain seq x y z
N MET A 1 6.46 27.38 -0.71
CA MET A 1 5.01 27.17 -0.52
C MET A 1 4.47 26.56 -1.80
N TYR A 2 3.68 25.49 -1.69
CA TYR A 2 3.27 24.58 -2.76
C TYR A 2 2.86 25.35 -4.03
N GLN A 3 3.59 25.13 -5.14
CA GLN A 3 3.40 25.78 -6.45
C GLN A 3 3.83 27.26 -6.54
N ARG A 4 5.13 27.55 -6.34
CA ARG A 4 5.73 28.71 -7.03
C ARG A 4 6.07 28.29 -8.46
N ASP A 5 5.65 29.08 -9.45
CA ASP A 5 6.01 28.98 -10.87
C ASP A 5 5.55 27.74 -11.65
N ARG A 6 4.45 27.09 -11.23
CA ARG A 6 3.90 25.88 -11.89
C ARG A 6 2.66 26.12 -12.77
N GLY A 7 2.30 27.37 -13.05
CA GLY A 7 1.16 27.72 -13.91
C GLY A 7 -0.21 27.74 -13.20
N LYS A 8 -1.29 27.80 -13.98
CA LYS A 8 -2.67 27.94 -13.47
C LYS A 8 -3.14 26.64 -12.81
N MET A 9 -3.69 26.74 -11.59
CA MET A 9 -4.26 25.59 -10.88
C MET A 9 -5.49 25.05 -11.62
N ILE A 10 -5.48 23.75 -11.89
CA ILE A 10 -6.61 23.04 -12.49
C ILE A 10 -7.46 22.45 -11.37
N ARG A 11 -8.75 22.77 -11.38
CA ARG A 11 -9.70 22.14 -10.46
C ARG A 11 -10.14 20.79 -11.03
N MET A 12 -9.94 19.73 -10.27
CA MET A 12 -10.40 18.39 -10.60
C MET A 12 -11.49 17.95 -9.63
N ASN A 13 -12.53 17.28 -10.13
CA ASN A 13 -13.54 16.62 -9.30
C ASN A 13 -13.38 15.11 -9.49
N MET A 14 -13.24 14.37 -8.39
CA MET A 14 -13.09 12.92 -8.39
C MET A 14 -14.20 12.28 -7.57
N ARG A 15 -14.70 11.14 -8.04
CA ARG A 15 -15.62 10.29 -7.28
C ARG A 15 -14.80 9.22 -6.58
N ILE A 16 -14.81 9.26 -5.25
CA ILE A 16 -14.04 8.35 -4.39
C ILE A 16 -15.03 7.65 -3.46
N ASP A 17 -14.88 6.34 -3.31
CA ASP A 17 -15.66 5.57 -2.36
C ASP A 17 -15.45 6.06 -0.91
N CYS A 18 -16.48 5.97 -0.09
CA CYS A 18 -16.45 6.47 1.29
C CYS A 18 -15.35 5.81 2.13
N LYS A 19 -15.12 4.49 1.97
CA LYS A 19 -14.06 3.77 2.71
C LYS A 19 -12.67 4.25 2.29
N THR A 20 -12.48 4.44 0.99
CA THR A 20 -11.22 4.94 0.42
C THR A 20 -10.96 6.38 0.88
N TRP A 21 -12.00 7.22 0.92
CA TRP A 21 -11.92 8.58 1.42
C TRP A 21 -11.59 8.64 2.93
N ALA A 22 -12.15 7.73 3.72
CA ALA A 22 -11.83 7.60 5.14
C ALA A 22 -10.37 7.19 5.35
N LEU A 23 -9.88 6.19 4.61
CA LEU A 23 -8.47 5.74 4.66
C LEU A 23 -7.50 6.87 4.28
N LEU A 24 -7.79 7.60 3.21
CA LEU A 24 -7.03 8.78 2.82
C LEU A 24 -7.01 9.83 3.95
N GLY A 25 -8.14 10.02 4.64
CA GLY A 25 -8.25 10.87 5.82
C GLY A 25 -7.25 10.48 6.91
N VAL A 26 -7.17 9.20 7.24
CA VAL A 26 -6.21 8.67 8.20
C VAL A 26 -4.77 8.96 7.79
N ILE A 27 -4.41 8.61 6.55
CA ILE A 27 -3.06 8.81 6.03
C ILE A 27 -2.70 10.30 6.05
N SER A 28 -3.63 11.16 5.63
CA SER A 28 -3.40 12.61 5.69
C SER A 28 -3.19 13.12 7.12
N ALA A 29 -3.95 12.61 8.08
CA ALA A 29 -3.84 13.00 9.49
C ALA A 29 -2.54 12.51 10.13
N SER A 30 -2.08 11.29 9.84
CA SER A 30 -0.81 10.77 10.36
C SER A 30 0.40 11.55 9.84
N HIS A 31 0.29 12.13 8.66
CA HIS A 31 1.33 12.99 8.07
C HIS A 31 1.14 14.49 8.36
N GLY A 32 0.07 14.89 9.07
CA GLY A 32 -0.19 16.29 9.41
C GLY A 32 -0.52 17.18 8.21
N VAL A 33 -1.05 16.62 7.12
CA VAL A 33 -1.37 17.33 5.88
C VAL A 33 -2.86 17.24 5.53
N SER A 34 -3.31 18.07 4.59
CA SER A 34 -4.71 18.01 4.12
C SER A 34 -4.94 16.82 3.19
N ARG A 35 -6.19 16.32 3.16
CA ARG A 35 -6.61 15.26 2.22
C ARG A 35 -6.33 15.63 0.75
N CYS A 36 -6.57 16.89 0.37
CA CYS A 36 -6.32 17.38 -0.98
C CYS A 36 -4.83 17.39 -1.33
N PHE A 37 -3.98 17.80 -0.39
CA PHE A 37 -2.53 17.73 -0.55
C PHE A 37 -2.07 16.28 -0.73
N MET A 38 -2.56 15.37 0.11
CA MET A 38 -2.22 13.95 0.06
C MET A 38 -2.60 13.35 -1.31
N VAL A 39 -3.79 13.66 -1.82
CA VAL A 39 -4.21 13.23 -3.17
C VAL A 39 -3.29 13.77 -4.26
N ASN A 40 -2.94 15.06 -4.24
CA ASN A 40 -2.01 15.62 -5.22
C ASN A 40 -0.63 14.97 -5.14
N TYR A 41 -0.18 14.65 -3.93
CA TYR A 41 1.09 13.96 -3.71
C TYR A 41 1.05 12.51 -4.23
N LEU A 42 -0.05 11.79 -4.01
CA LEU A 42 -0.24 10.45 -4.55
C LEU A 42 -0.25 10.44 -6.09
N LEU A 43 -0.92 11.41 -6.72
CA LEU A 43 -0.88 11.57 -8.18
C LEU A 43 0.53 11.86 -8.70
N TRP A 44 1.31 12.65 -7.96
CA TRP A 44 2.70 12.93 -8.30
C TRP A 44 3.61 11.70 -8.13
N LEU A 45 3.40 10.89 -7.09
CA LEU A 45 4.11 9.62 -6.90
C LEU A 45 3.78 8.60 -7.99
N ASP A 46 2.52 8.57 -8.43
CA ASP A 46 2.06 7.70 -9.51
C ASP A 46 2.70 8.09 -10.85
N ASP A 47 2.77 9.39 -11.17
CA ASP A 47 3.47 9.91 -12.34
C ASP A 47 4.96 9.55 -12.36
N LEU A 48 5.59 9.53 -11.18
CA LEU A 48 6.96 9.07 -10.99
C LEU A 48 7.13 7.55 -10.97
N LYS A 49 6.04 6.78 -11.17
CA LYS A 49 6.02 5.30 -11.10
C LYS A 49 6.65 4.73 -9.84
N VAL A 50 6.51 5.46 -8.72
CA VAL A 50 7.04 5.00 -7.44
C VAL A 50 6.32 3.72 -7.02
N GLY A 51 5.06 3.52 -7.44
CA GLY A 51 4.32 2.25 -7.24
C GLY A 51 5.04 1.02 -7.81
N ASP A 52 5.59 1.12 -9.01
CA ASP A 52 6.35 0.03 -9.66
C ASP A 52 7.66 -0.27 -8.90
N SER A 53 8.26 0.77 -8.31
CA SER A 53 9.46 0.65 -7.48
C SER A 53 9.16 0.13 -6.07
N ILE A 54 7.95 0.40 -5.56
CA ILE A 54 7.48 -0.05 -4.24
C ILE A 54 7.21 -1.55 -4.27
N ASP A 55 6.66 -2.10 -5.35
CA ASP A 55 6.52 -3.56 -5.46
C ASP A 55 7.90 -4.23 -5.39
N LEU A 56 8.88 -3.68 -6.11
CA LEU A 56 10.25 -4.17 -6.08
C LEU A 56 10.89 -3.99 -4.70
N ALA A 57 10.72 -2.82 -4.04
CA ALA A 57 11.35 -2.49 -2.76
C ALA A 57 10.67 -3.12 -1.53
N LEU A 58 9.34 -3.27 -1.53
CA LEU A 58 8.59 -3.93 -0.46
C LEU A 58 8.64 -5.45 -0.55
N ASN A 59 8.92 -6.00 -1.74
CA ASN A 59 9.22 -7.42 -1.91
C ASN A 59 10.71 -7.76 -1.67
N VAL A 60 11.59 -6.79 -1.41
CA VAL A 60 12.96 -7.07 -0.94
C VAL A 60 12.86 -7.74 0.44
N GLY A 61 13.12 -9.04 0.47
CA GLY A 61 13.02 -9.88 1.68
C GLY A 61 11.74 -10.72 1.78
N CYS A 62 10.83 -10.63 0.81
CA CYS A 62 9.73 -11.59 0.67
C CYS A 62 10.27 -12.88 0.03
N PRO A 63 10.12 -14.07 0.64
CA PRO A 63 10.58 -15.31 0.03
C PRO A 63 9.84 -15.55 -1.29
N SER A 64 10.57 -15.68 -2.39
CA SER A 64 10.04 -15.94 -3.74
C SER A 64 9.37 -17.31 -3.92
N PHE A 65 9.20 -18.08 -2.83
CA PHE A 65 8.95 -19.53 -2.87
C PHE A 65 7.59 -19.98 -2.34
N HIS A 66 6.68 -19.08 -1.94
CA HIS A 66 5.35 -19.47 -1.47
C HIS A 66 4.24 -19.02 -2.43
N SER A 67 3.54 -19.99 -3.00
CA SER A 67 2.42 -19.79 -3.92
C SER A 67 1.12 -19.32 -3.24
N SER A 68 1.08 -19.29 -1.90
CA SER A 68 -0.03 -18.72 -1.13
C SER A 68 0.51 -17.94 0.06
N TYR A 69 0.57 -16.61 -0.09
CA TYR A 69 0.88 -15.70 1.00
C TYR A 69 -0.28 -14.69 1.16
N SER A 70 -0.52 -14.26 2.40
CA SER A 70 -1.51 -13.22 2.71
C SER A 70 -0.81 -12.05 3.39
N TYR A 71 -1.11 -10.85 2.91
CA TYR A 71 -0.52 -9.61 3.37
C TYR A 71 -1.54 -8.79 4.15
N ILE A 72 -1.44 -8.80 5.47
CA ILE A 72 -2.42 -8.17 6.35
C ILE A 72 -1.83 -6.90 6.94
N TRP A 73 -2.37 -5.76 6.52
CA TRP A 73 -2.09 -4.47 7.11
C TRP A 73 -3.14 -4.16 8.18
N HIS A 74 -2.70 -4.03 9.43
CA HIS A 74 -3.55 -3.64 10.54
C HIS A 74 -3.24 -2.20 10.96
N LEU A 75 -4.23 -1.32 10.80
CA LEU A 75 -4.16 0.09 11.13
C LEU A 75 -4.96 0.35 12.41
N ASP A 76 -4.27 0.51 13.54
CA ASP A 76 -4.90 0.91 14.80
C ASP A 76 -4.82 2.42 14.96
N LEU A 77 -5.94 3.09 14.68
CA LEU A 77 -6.08 4.53 14.75
C LEU A 77 -6.04 5.08 16.18
N THR A 78 -6.56 4.32 17.14
CA THR A 78 -6.61 4.76 18.54
C THR A 78 -5.22 4.78 19.17
N LYS A 79 -4.34 3.88 18.72
CA LYS A 79 -2.96 3.78 19.20
C LYS A 79 -1.94 4.38 18.23
N ASN A 80 -2.39 4.99 17.13
CA ASN A 80 -1.57 5.49 16.03
C ASN A 80 -0.49 4.49 15.58
N LYS A 81 -0.87 3.21 15.49
CA LYS A 81 0.06 2.10 15.23
C LYS A 81 -0.30 1.39 13.94
N ILE A 82 0.69 1.25 13.07
CA ILE A 82 0.60 0.45 11.85
C ILE A 82 1.36 -0.85 12.10
N SER A 83 0.68 -1.99 11.92
CA SER A 83 1.29 -3.31 12.04
C SER A 83 1.13 -4.05 10.72
N LYS A 84 2.24 -4.60 10.22
CA LYS A 84 2.29 -5.41 9.01
C LYS A 84 2.46 -6.87 9.43
N ARG A 85 1.56 -7.76 8.99
CA ARG A 85 1.69 -9.21 9.17
C ARG A 85 1.75 -9.89 7.82
N LEU A 86 2.70 -10.80 7.69
CA LEU A 86 2.85 -11.69 6.56
C LEU A 86 2.50 -13.10 7.04
N GLU A 87 1.47 -13.67 6.46
CA GLU A 87 1.03 -15.03 6.76
C GLU A 87 1.36 -15.94 5.58
N PHE A 88 1.98 -17.07 5.89
CA PHE A 88 2.33 -18.09 4.91
C PHE A 88 1.40 -19.29 5.07
N GLY A 89 0.70 -19.65 4.00
CA GLY A 89 0.00 -20.93 3.90
C GLY A 89 0.91 -21.97 3.24
N LEU A 90 0.91 -23.20 3.74
CA LEU A 90 1.44 -24.34 2.98
C LEU A 90 0.58 -24.51 1.71
N ASN A 91 1.23 -24.60 0.54
CA ASN A 91 0.52 -24.93 -0.68
C ASN A 91 0.10 -26.41 -0.62
N PRO A 92 -1.21 -26.74 -0.62
CA PRO A 92 -1.68 -28.13 -0.56
C PRO A 92 -1.27 -28.96 -1.78
N LEU A 93 -0.75 -28.35 -2.85
CA LEU A 93 -0.25 -29.03 -4.04
C LEU A 93 1.23 -29.45 -3.96
N LEU A 94 1.99 -28.96 -2.97
CA LEU A 94 3.41 -29.27 -2.77
C LEU A 94 3.67 -30.24 -1.61
N THR A 95 2.61 -30.72 -0.95
CA THR A 95 2.73 -31.78 0.04
C THR A 95 2.96 -33.11 -0.67
N VAL A 96 4.22 -33.41 -0.99
CA VAL A 96 4.62 -34.76 -1.40
C VAL A 96 4.30 -35.71 -0.24
N PRO A 97 3.49 -36.76 -0.46
CA PRO A 97 3.25 -37.77 0.56
C PRO A 97 4.57 -38.42 0.97
N ARG A 98 4.81 -38.55 2.29
CA ARG A 98 6.03 -39.16 2.86
C ARG A 98 6.29 -40.60 2.40
N ASP A 99 5.35 -41.22 1.69
CA ASP A 99 5.39 -42.62 1.25
C ASP A 99 6.15 -42.82 -0.09
N SER A 100 6.88 -41.81 -0.57
CA SER A 100 7.55 -41.84 -1.89
C SER A 100 9.08 -41.74 -1.86
N ILE A 101 9.71 -42.00 -0.71
CA ILE A 101 11.18 -42.09 -0.60
C ILE A 101 11.56 -43.59 -0.52
N PRO A 102 12.31 -44.13 -1.50
CA PRO A 102 12.78 -45.53 -1.47
C PRO A 102 13.83 -45.79 -0.38
#